data_AF-A0A4V5NSB6-F1
#
_entry.id   AF-A0A4V5NSB6-F1
#
_cell.length_a   1.000
_cell.length_b   1.000
_cell.length_c   1.000
_cell.angle_alpha   90.00
_cell.angle_beta   90.00
_cell.angle_gamma   90.00
#
_symmetry.space_group_name_H-M   'P 1'
#
loop_
_entity.id
_entity.type
_entity.pdbx_description
1 polymer ?
#
loop_
_entity_poly.entity_id
_entity_poly.type
_entity_poly.pdbx_seq_one_letter_code
_entity_poly.pdbx_strand_id
1 'polypeptide(L)'
;MQKAAEIMTKDVITVTPETTVIELAQLLASKNIGGVPVLDASGTLLGVVTVNDLIDQKKKLHIPTVITILDSVFYLENPDKMEKEMKKIAGATVGDIYSKNPRTVVEETLIDEIATLMSEKDVHTLPVMRGDTLVGVIGKRDIIKTLIP
;
A
#
# COMPACT_ATOMS: atom_id res chain seq x y z
N MET A 1 -26.91 -8.75 1.92
CA MET A 1 -25.55 -8.39 2.35
C MET A 1 -24.99 -7.41 1.34
N GLN A 2 -24.31 -6.36 1.80
CA GLN A 2 -23.71 -5.37 0.92
C GLN A 2 -22.58 -6.00 0.09
N LYS A 3 -22.34 -5.45 -1.08
CA LYS A 3 -21.31 -5.89 -2.05
C LYS A 3 -20.11 -4.96 -2.09
N ALA A 4 -19.00 -5.41 -2.67
CA ALA A 4 -17.79 -4.63 -2.91
C ALA A 4 -18.08 -3.28 -3.58
N ALA A 5 -18.93 -3.27 -4.61
CA ALA A 5 -19.28 -2.08 -5.37
C ALA A 5 -19.95 -0.96 -4.54
N GLU A 6 -20.56 -1.31 -3.40
CA GLU A 6 -21.24 -0.38 -2.50
C GLU A 6 -20.27 0.33 -1.55
N ILE A 7 -19.08 -0.24 -1.31
CA ILE A 7 -18.12 0.26 -0.31
C ILE A 7 -16.75 0.62 -0.88
N MET A 8 -16.46 0.23 -2.13
CA MET A 8 -15.18 0.50 -2.75
C MET A 8 -14.95 1.99 -3.00
N THR A 9 -13.69 2.42 -2.86
CA THR A 9 -13.25 3.72 -3.36
C THR A 9 -13.08 3.63 -4.88
N LYS A 10 -13.83 4.45 -5.62
CA LYS A 10 -13.82 4.47 -7.10
C LYS A 10 -12.76 5.39 -7.71
N ASP A 11 -12.41 6.46 -7.01
CA ASP A 11 -11.29 7.34 -7.39
C ASP A 11 -9.99 6.69 -6.90
N VAL A 12 -9.50 5.73 -7.70
CA VAL A 12 -8.38 4.89 -7.29
C VAL A 12 -7.06 5.61 -7.53
N ILE A 13 -6.38 5.94 -6.44
CA ILE A 13 -5.00 6.40 -6.48
C ILE A 13 -4.12 5.19 -6.79
N THR A 14 -3.33 5.30 -7.87
CA THR A 14 -2.42 4.26 -8.35
C THR A 14 -1.01 4.81 -8.53
N VAL A 15 -0.04 3.90 -8.61
CA VAL A 15 1.37 4.20 -8.88
C VAL A 15 1.90 3.24 -9.95
N THR A 16 3.07 3.53 -10.49
CA THR A 16 3.78 2.64 -11.44
C THR A 16 5.01 2.02 -10.77
N PRO A 17 5.59 0.94 -11.34
CA PRO A 17 6.84 0.37 -10.82
C PRO A 17 7.99 1.38 -10.75
N GLU A 18 8.00 2.41 -11.60
CA GLU A 18 9.04 3.44 -11.66
C GLU A 18 8.87 4.53 -10.59
N THR A 19 7.69 4.61 -9.95
CA THR A 19 7.45 5.57 -8.86
C THR A 19 8.48 5.36 -7.76
N THR A 20 9.11 6.43 -7.27
CA THR A 20 10.12 6.30 -6.23
C THR A 20 9.49 5.93 -4.90
N VAL A 21 10.25 5.27 -4.02
CA VAL A 21 9.73 4.96 -2.68
C VAL A 21 9.45 6.23 -1.87
N ILE A 22 10.20 7.31 -2.09
CA ILE A 22 9.98 8.60 -1.43
C ILE A 22 8.63 9.20 -1.85
N GLU A 23 8.34 9.22 -3.15
CA GLU A 23 7.05 9.69 -3.68
C GLU A 23 5.91 8.83 -3.15
N LEU A 24 6.07 7.50 -3.14
CA LEU A 24 5.08 6.60 -2.55
C LEU A 24 4.83 6.93 -1.07
N ALA A 25 5.87 7.10 -0.26
CA ALA A 25 5.72 7.41 1.16
C ALA A 25 4.99 8.74 1.38
N GLN A 26 5.34 9.77 0.61
CA GLN A 26 4.66 11.06 0.64
C GLN A 26 3.19 10.95 0.22
N LEU A 27 2.90 10.16 -0.82
CA LEU A 27 1.55 9.90 -1.30
C LEU A 27 0.70 9.22 -0.22
N LEU A 28 1.19 8.11 0.34
CA LEU A 28 0.48 7.36 1.38
C LEU A 28 0.21 8.22 2.62
N ALA A 29 1.20 9.01 3.06
CA ALA A 29 1.08 9.90 4.21
C ALA A 29 0.09 11.06 3.95
N SER A 30 0.26 11.79 2.84
CA SER A 30 -0.56 12.97 2.52
C SER A 30 -2.02 12.64 2.24
N LYS A 31 -2.27 11.48 1.63
CA LYS A 31 -3.64 10.99 1.35
C LYS A 31 -4.21 10.16 2.50
N ASN A 32 -3.42 9.89 3.54
CA ASN A 32 -3.76 9.00 4.64
C ASN A 32 -4.33 7.68 4.12
N ILE A 33 -3.61 6.98 3.25
CA ILE A 33 -4.01 5.69 2.68
C ILE A 33 -3.00 4.61 3.05
N GLY A 34 -3.49 3.39 3.30
CA GLY A 34 -2.65 2.27 3.76
C GLY A 34 -1.92 1.53 2.64
N GLY A 35 -2.35 1.71 1.39
CA GLY A 35 -1.77 1.07 0.22
C GLY A 35 -2.48 1.46 -1.06
N VAL A 36 -1.83 1.18 -2.19
CA VAL A 36 -2.26 1.56 -3.53
C VAL A 36 -1.99 0.42 -4.53
N PRO A 37 -2.85 0.25 -5.54
CA PRO A 37 -2.56 -0.62 -6.67
C PRO A 37 -1.38 -0.10 -7.51
N VAL A 38 -0.60 -1.02 -8.05
CA VAL A 38 0.51 -0.76 -8.97
C VAL A 38 0.09 -1.17 -10.37
N LEU A 39 0.08 -0.22 -11.31
CA LEU A 39 -0.31 -0.43 -12.69
C LEU A 39 0.91 -0.29 -13.63
N ASP A 40 0.88 -0.99 -14.75
CA ASP A 40 1.77 -0.67 -15.86
C ASP A 40 1.28 0.54 -16.68
N ALA A 41 2.07 0.95 -17.68
CA ALA A 41 1.72 2.06 -18.57
C ALA A 41 0.45 1.83 -19.40
N SER A 42 -0.03 0.58 -19.52
CA SER A 42 -1.28 0.24 -20.22
C SER A 42 -2.51 0.27 -19.29
N GLY A 43 -2.30 0.46 -17.98
CA GLY A 43 -3.36 0.41 -16.97
C GLY A 43 -3.63 -1.00 -16.43
N THR A 44 -2.77 -1.96 -16.75
CA THR A 44 -2.91 -3.35 -16.27
C THR A 44 -2.40 -3.46 -14.84
N LEU A 45 -3.16 -4.12 -13.98
CA LEU A 45 -2.81 -4.35 -12.57
C LEU A 45 -1.64 -5.32 -12.44
N LEU A 46 -0.50 -4.82 -11.95
CA LEU A 46 0.70 -5.62 -11.68
C LEU A 46 0.74 -6.13 -10.24
N GLY A 47 0.21 -5.34 -9.30
CA GLY A 47 0.51 -5.52 -7.88
C GLY A 47 -0.20 -4.57 -6.95
N VAL A 48 0.15 -4.68 -5.68
CA VAL A 48 -0.24 -3.74 -4.61
C VAL A 48 1.01 -3.41 -3.80
N VAL A 49 1.12 -2.15 -3.38
CA VAL A 49 2.14 -1.69 -2.44
C VAL A 49 1.48 -0.96 -1.29
N THR A 50 1.94 -1.24 -0.07
CA THR A 50 1.34 -0.80 1.19
C THR A 50 2.37 -0.12 2.09
N VAL A 51 1.89 0.52 3.16
CA VAL A 51 2.76 1.04 4.23
C VAL A 51 3.63 -0.05 4.85
N ASN A 52 3.15 -1.30 4.91
CA ASN A 52 3.92 -2.42 5.44
C ASN A 52 5.13 -2.74 4.56
N ASP A 53 4.99 -2.58 3.24
CA ASP A 53 6.09 -2.81 2.30
C ASP A 53 7.20 -1.75 2.41
N LEU A 54 6.89 -0.57 2.94
CA LEU A 54 7.88 0.48 3.22
C LEU A 54 8.71 0.20 4.47
N ILE A 55 8.12 -0.44 5.48
CA ILE A 55 8.75 -0.70 6.78
C ILE A 55 9.30 -2.13 6.91
N ASP A 56 8.99 -3.01 5.96
CA ASP A 56 9.45 -4.39 5.96
C ASP A 56 10.97 -4.47 5.72
N GLN A 57 11.70 -4.75 6.79
CA GLN A 57 13.16 -4.89 6.83
C GLN A 57 13.68 -6.07 6.00
N LYS A 58 12.82 -7.01 5.56
CA LYS A 58 13.21 -8.11 4.67
C LYS A 58 13.28 -7.67 3.20
N LYS A 59 12.66 -6.54 2.86
CA LYS A 59 12.77 -5.92 1.53
C LYS A 59 14.05 -5.08 1.47
N LYS A 60 14.49 -4.71 0.27
CA LYS A 60 15.79 -4.04 0.06
C LYS A 60 15.93 -2.67 0.76
N LEU A 61 14.85 -2.14 1.34
CA LEU A 61 14.87 -0.92 2.15
C LEU A 61 14.93 -1.23 3.64
N HIS A 62 15.82 -0.54 4.35
CA HIS A 62 15.69 -0.34 5.80
C HIS A 62 15.41 1.14 6.03
N ILE A 63 14.22 1.47 6.55
CA ILE A 63 13.92 2.81 7.03
C ILE A 63 14.54 2.95 8.43
N PRO A 64 15.52 3.86 8.64
CA PRO A 64 16.13 4.02 9.94
C PRO A 64 15.10 4.54 10.95
N THR A 65 15.08 3.96 12.16
CA THR A 65 14.21 4.43 13.24
C THR A 65 14.69 5.80 13.71
N VAL A 66 13.83 6.80 13.53
CA VAL A 66 14.07 8.17 13.96
C VAL A 66 13.23 8.44 15.20
N ILE A 67 13.84 8.96 16.26
CA ILE A 67 13.14 9.39 17.48
C ILE A 67 13.22 10.91 17.59
N THR A 68 12.09 11.56 17.79
CA THR A 68 12.02 13.00 18.07
C THR A 68 11.95 13.22 19.59
N ILE A 69 12.93 13.90 20.17
CA ILE A 69 12.95 14.30 21.58
C ILE A 69 13.32 15.77 21.64
N LEU A 70 12.56 16.61 22.36
CA LEU A 70 12.82 18.06 22.48
C LEU A 70 12.96 18.77 21.12
N ASP A 71 12.04 18.47 20.19
CA ASP A 71 12.08 18.93 18.78
C ASP A 71 13.39 18.62 18.04
N SER A 72 14.22 17.76 18.62
CA SER A 72 15.49 17.31 18.06
C SER A 72 15.32 15.89 17.54
N VAL A 73 15.77 15.70 16.31
CA VAL A 73 15.72 14.42 15.62
C VAL A 73 16.98 13.61 15.99
N PHE A 74 16.80 12.54 16.75
CA PHE A 74 17.87 11.63 17.13
C PHE A 74 17.78 10.33 16.33
N TYR A 75 18.89 9.95 15.69
CA TYR A 75 19.03 8.69 14.99
C TYR A 75 19.73 7.69 15.93
N LEU A 76 19.15 6.51 16.12
CA LEU A 76 19.74 5.47 16.98
C LEU A 76 20.91 4.71 16.31
N GLU A 77 21.20 4.97 15.03
CA GLU A 77 22.21 4.26 14.24
C GLU A 77 23.47 5.10 13.94
N ASN A 78 24.57 4.41 13.62
CA ASN A 78 25.87 5.01 13.23
C ASN A 78 25.75 5.88 11.95
N PRO A 79 26.30 7.11 11.91
CA PRO A 79 26.24 8.00 10.74
C PRO A 79 26.64 7.37 9.39
N ASP A 80 27.68 6.54 9.35
CA ASP A 80 28.13 5.89 8.10
C ASP A 80 27.10 4.89 7.55
N LYS A 81 26.39 4.20 8.46
CA LYS A 81 25.31 3.28 8.11
C LYS A 81 24.12 4.07 7.56
N MET A 82 23.82 5.22 8.15
CA MET A 82 22.74 6.11 7.73
C MET A 82 22.95 6.63 6.30
N GLU A 83 24.14 7.11 5.94
CA GLU A 83 24.42 7.59 4.58
C GLU A 83 24.18 6.48 3.54
N LYS A 84 24.57 5.24 3.86
CA LYS A 84 24.38 4.08 2.99
C LYS A 84 22.90 3.71 2.82
N GLU A 85 22.12 3.72 3.90
CA GLU A 85 20.68 3.45 3.83
C GLU A 85 19.92 4.57 3.11
N MET A 86 20.29 5.84 3.32
CA MET A 86 19.71 6.97 2.60
C MET A 86 19.95 6.87 1.09
N LYS A 87 21.16 6.47 0.65
CA LYS A 87 21.46 6.22 -0.76
C LYS A 87 20.62 5.10 -1.35
N LYS A 88 20.36 4.02 -0.59
CA LYS A 88 19.48 2.94 -1.04
C LYS A 88 18.04 3.41 -1.20
N ILE A 89 17.51 4.16 -0.22
CA ILE A 89 16.15 4.70 -0.26
C ILE A 89 15.98 5.65 -1.46
N ALA A 90 16.95 6.54 -1.67
CA ALA A 90 16.92 7.50 -2.78
C ALA A 90 16.89 6.85 -4.17
N GLY A 91 17.49 5.66 -4.31
CA GLY A 91 17.50 4.91 -5.56
C GLY A 91 16.42 3.84 -5.70
N ALA A 92 15.59 3.63 -4.68
CA ALA A 92 14.61 2.55 -4.67
C ALA A 92 13.27 2.98 -5.27
N THR A 93 12.63 2.02 -5.92
CA THR A 93 11.36 2.22 -6.62
C THR A 93 10.27 1.31 -6.07
N VAL A 94 9.02 1.62 -6.38
CA VAL A 94 7.87 0.75 -6.11
C VAL A 94 8.13 -0.64 -6.67
N GLY A 95 8.75 -0.72 -7.86
CA GLY A 95 9.16 -1.95 -8.54
C GLY A 95 9.96 -2.93 -7.68
N ASP A 96 10.74 -2.41 -6.74
CA ASP A 96 11.58 -3.20 -5.84
C ASP A 96 10.80 -3.82 -4.67
N ILE A 97 9.64 -3.26 -4.33
CA ILE A 97 8.95 -3.57 -3.06
C ILE A 97 7.49 -4.00 -3.22
N TYR A 98 6.83 -3.75 -4.34
CA TYR A 98 5.41 -4.12 -4.47
C TYR A 98 5.21 -5.64 -4.45
N SER A 99 4.05 -6.06 -3.94
CA SER A 99 3.65 -7.46 -3.94
C SER A 99 2.98 -7.82 -5.27
N LYS A 100 3.60 -8.73 -6.02
CA LYS A 100 3.10 -9.23 -7.31
C LYS A 100 1.88 -10.14 -7.12
N ASN A 101 1.05 -10.25 -8.17
CA ASN A 101 -0.14 -11.10 -8.21
C ASN A 101 -1.06 -10.84 -7.00
N PRO A 102 -1.57 -9.60 -6.86
CA PRO A 102 -2.34 -9.23 -5.69
C PRO A 102 -3.65 -10.03 -5.70
N ARG A 103 -4.15 -10.35 -4.51
CA ARG A 103 -5.52 -10.87 -4.38
C ARG A 103 -6.47 -9.76 -4.80
N THR A 104 -7.41 -10.09 -5.68
CA THR A 104 -8.44 -9.18 -6.15
C THR A 104 -9.82 -9.74 -5.83
N VAL A 105 -10.82 -8.87 -5.87
CA VAL A 105 -12.23 -9.22 -5.76
C VAL A 105 -12.99 -8.60 -6.93
N VAL A 106 -14.23 -9.02 -7.15
CA VAL A 106 -15.11 -8.41 -8.16
C VAL A 106 -16.15 -7.53 -7.48
N GLU A 107 -16.82 -6.67 -8.26
CA GLU A 107 -17.85 -5.75 -7.77
C GLU A 107 -18.98 -6.43 -6.98
N GLU A 108 -19.27 -7.69 -7.33
CA GLU A 108 -20.33 -8.50 -6.75
C GLU A 108 -19.90 -9.27 -5.49
N THR A 109 -18.61 -9.30 -5.14
CA THR A 109 -18.09 -10.00 -3.96
C THR A 109 -18.72 -9.44 -2.68
N LEU A 110 -19.17 -10.32 -1.79
CA LEU A 110 -19.86 -9.94 -0.57
C LEU A 110 -18.87 -9.44 0.51
N ILE A 111 -19.30 -8.50 1.35
CA ILE A 111 -18.42 -7.89 2.37
C ILE A 111 -17.86 -8.89 3.38
N ASP A 112 -18.62 -9.92 3.76
CA ASP A 112 -18.16 -10.99 4.66
C ASP A 112 -17.06 -11.85 4.02
N GLU A 113 -17.16 -12.14 2.73
CA GLU A 113 -16.08 -12.77 1.97
C GLU A 113 -14.83 -11.87 1.94
N ILE A 114 -14.99 -10.57 1.70
CA ILE A 114 -13.90 -9.60 1.71
C ILE A 114 -13.24 -9.54 3.10
N ALA A 115 -14.04 -9.49 4.17
CA ALA A 115 -13.55 -9.47 5.54
C ALA A 115 -12.76 -10.75 5.88
N THR A 116 -13.25 -11.92 5.41
CA THR A 116 -12.56 -13.20 5.56
C THR A 116 -11.24 -13.22 4.80
N LEU A 117 -11.21 -12.71 3.56
CA LEU A 117 -9.97 -12.57 2.79
C LEU A 117 -8.95 -11.67 3.52
N MET A 118 -9.40 -10.55 4.09
CA MET A 118 -8.52 -9.62 4.81
C MET A 118 -7.99 -10.20 6.12
N SER A 119 -8.79 -10.99 6.85
CA SER A 119 -8.40 -11.54 8.14
C SER A 119 -7.52 -12.79 8.02
N GLU A 120 -7.85 -13.70 7.10
CA GLU A 120 -7.14 -14.98 6.97
C GLU A 120 -5.88 -14.91 6.12
N LYS A 121 -5.85 -14.01 5.11
CA LYS A 121 -4.76 -13.94 4.13
C LYS A 121 -3.81 -12.77 4.35
N ASP A 122 -3.98 -12.05 5.45
CA ASP A 122 -3.20 -10.86 5.83
C ASP A 122 -3.10 -9.81 4.69
N VAL A 123 -4.21 -9.61 3.96
CA VAL A 123 -4.29 -8.60 2.89
C VAL A 123 -5.00 -7.36 3.41
N HIS A 124 -4.38 -6.19 3.27
CA HIS A 124 -4.87 -4.95 3.88
C HIS A 124 -5.51 -4.01 2.84
N THR A 125 -5.31 -4.31 1.56
CA THR A 125 -5.79 -3.54 0.41
C THR A 125 -6.14 -4.52 -0.71
N LEU A 126 -7.39 -4.51 -1.16
CA LEU A 126 -7.93 -5.39 -2.20
C LEU A 126 -8.36 -4.56 -3.41
N PRO A 127 -7.70 -4.71 -4.56
CA PRO A 127 -8.17 -4.18 -5.82
C PRO A 127 -9.48 -4.85 -6.24
N VAL A 128 -10.44 -4.04 -6.69
CA VAL A 128 -11.73 -4.49 -7.22
C VAL A 128 -11.67 -4.44 -8.73
N MET A 129 -11.92 -5.58 -9.37
CA MET A 129 -11.76 -5.77 -10.80
C MET A 129 -13.10 -5.97 -11.50
N ARG A 130 -13.23 -5.43 -12.72
CA ARG A 130 -14.27 -5.76 -13.69
C ARG A 130 -13.59 -6.31 -14.94
N GLY A 131 -13.55 -7.63 -15.08
CA GLY A 131 -12.65 -8.28 -16.03
C GLY A 131 -11.20 -7.91 -15.71
N ASP A 132 -10.47 -7.41 -16.69
CA ASP A 132 -9.07 -6.98 -16.52
C ASP A 132 -8.93 -5.52 -16.09
N THR A 133 -10.04 -4.80 -15.89
CA THR A 133 -10.02 -3.38 -15.52
C THR A 133 -10.11 -3.21 -14.01
N LEU A 134 -9.20 -2.42 -13.44
CA LEU A 134 -9.29 -1.95 -12.06
C LEU A 134 -10.40 -0.89 -11.95
N VAL A 135 -11.44 -1.16 -11.16
CA VAL A 135 -12.61 -0.27 -11.00
C VAL A 135 -12.78 0.28 -9.58
N GLY A 136 -12.00 -0.23 -8.63
CA GLY A 136 -12.04 0.25 -7.25
C GLY A 136 -10.95 -0.35 -6.39
N VAL A 137 -10.88 0.14 -5.16
CA VAL A 137 -10.03 -0.43 -4.11
C VAL A 137 -10.78 -0.46 -2.78
N ILE A 138 -10.57 -1.51 -1.99
CA ILE A 138 -11.13 -1.66 -0.65
C ILE A 138 -9.98 -1.87 0.34
N GLY A 139 -9.89 -1.01 1.35
CA GLY A 139 -8.99 -1.17 2.49
C GLY A 139 -9.72 -1.62 3.76
N LYS A 140 -8.96 -2.02 4.79
CA LYS A 140 -9.53 -2.40 6.11
C LYS A 140 -10.47 -1.35 6.70
N ARG A 141 -10.18 -0.06 6.46
CA ARG A 141 -11.01 1.05 6.97
C ARG A 141 -12.39 1.09 6.31
N ASP A 142 -12.53 0.66 5.07
CA ASP A 142 -13.80 0.67 4.36
C ASP A 142 -14.73 -0.40 4.93
N ILE A 143 -14.19 -1.58 5.29
CA ILE A 143 -14.92 -2.62 6.03
C ILE A 143 -15.35 -2.13 7.41
N ILE A 144 -14.46 -1.46 8.16
CA ILE A 144 -14.81 -0.96 9.50
C ILE A 144 -15.94 0.07 9.43
N LYS A 145 -15.95 0.94 8.41
CA LYS A 145 -17.03 1.92 8.21
C LYS A 145 -18.39 1.28 8.00
N THR A 146 -18.49 0.02 7.57
CA THR A 146 -19.78 -0.67 7.42
C THR A 146 -20.30 -1.25 8.72
N LEU A 147 -19.46 -1.34 9.76
CA LEU A 147 -19.83 -1.88 11.07
C LEU A 147 -20.33 -0.80 12.03
N ILE A 148 -20.17 0.47 11.65
CA ILE A 148 -20.55 1.63 12.46
C ILE A 148 -21.75 2.30 11.74
N PRO A 149 -22.89 2.49 12.43
CA PRO A 149 -24.08 3.12 11.86
C PRO A 149 -23.91 4.62 11.57
#